data_AF-A0A531KCG6-F1
#
_entry.id   AF-A0A531KCG6-F1
#
_cell.length_a   1.000
_cell.length_b   1.000
_cell.length_c   1.000
_cell.angle_alpha   90.00
_cell.angle_beta   90.00
_cell.angle_gamma   90.00
#
_symmetry.space_group_name_H-M   'P 1'
#
loop_
_entity.id
_entity.type
_entity.pdbx_description
1 polymer ?
#
loop_
_entity_poly.entity_id
_entity_poly.type
_entity_poly.pdbx_seq_one_letter_code
_entity_poly.pdbx_strand_id
1 'polypeptide(L)'
;MPHIVIEYSEGAGSRIDMPALVKAVHRSVRDSGAVKPNAVRTFAREATHSLVADEHPANQFVQIILRIAPGRSAAEKRAILQTVYDAAEGVARSALDEGRCALRAD
;
A
#
# COMPACT_ATOMS: atom_id res chain seq x y z
N MET A 1 6.14 10.79 12.94
CA MET A 1 4.74 10.92 12.51
C MET A 1 4.58 10.04 11.28
N PRO A 2 4.02 8.83 11.39
CA PRO A 2 3.90 7.91 10.24
C PRO A 2 2.94 8.49 9.19
N HIS A 3 3.46 8.73 7.99
CA HIS A 3 2.67 9.11 6.82
C HIS A 3 2.69 7.97 5.83
N ILE A 4 1.51 7.47 5.50
CA ILE A 4 1.29 6.43 4.50
C ILE A 4 0.63 7.08 3.30
N VAL A 5 1.22 6.90 2.13
CA VAL A 5 0.62 7.27 0.85
C VAL A 5 0.42 6.00 0.04
N ILE A 6 -0.78 5.80 -0.47
CA ILE A 6 -1.14 4.70 -1.39
C ILE A 6 -1.44 5.36 -2.73
N GLU A 7 -0.56 5.19 -3.70
CA GLU A 7 -0.75 5.69 -5.07
C GLU A 7 -1.08 4.49 -5.95
N TYR A 8 -2.11 4.61 -6.79
CA TYR A 8 -2.57 3.50 -7.62
C TYR A 8 -2.97 3.98 -9.01
N SER A 9 -2.79 3.12 -10.01
CA SER A 9 -3.15 3.41 -11.40
C SER A 9 -4.65 3.60 -11.58
N GLU A 10 -5.00 4.33 -12.65
CA GLU A 10 -6.38 4.46 -13.09
C GLU A 10 -7.02 3.08 -13.31
N GLY A 11 -8.21 2.88 -12.74
CA GLY A 11 -8.97 1.64 -12.90
C GLY A 11 -8.60 0.54 -11.91
N ALA A 12 -7.57 0.69 -11.06
CA ALA A 12 -7.21 -0.31 -10.06
C ALA A 12 -8.36 -0.58 -9.08
N GLY A 13 -9.17 0.45 -8.79
CA GLY A 13 -10.36 0.33 -7.95
C GLY A 13 -11.47 -0.56 -8.49
N SER A 14 -11.41 -0.96 -9.77
CA SER A 14 -12.33 -1.96 -10.33
C SER A 14 -11.96 -3.41 -9.97
N ARG A 15 -10.70 -3.64 -9.58
CA ARG A 15 -10.14 -4.97 -9.26
C ARG A 15 -9.79 -5.12 -7.79
N ILE A 16 -9.51 -4.01 -7.10
CA ILE A 16 -9.12 -3.98 -5.70
C ILE A 16 -10.11 -3.10 -4.93
N ASP A 17 -10.63 -3.60 -3.81
CA ASP A 17 -11.38 -2.78 -2.86
C ASP A 17 -10.41 -1.78 -2.18
N MET A 18 -10.28 -0.60 -2.79
CA MET A 18 -9.38 0.45 -2.31
C MET A 18 -9.73 0.91 -0.89
N PRO A 19 -11.01 1.13 -0.51
CA PRO A 19 -11.38 1.37 0.89
C PRO A 19 -10.89 0.28 1.86
N ALA A 20 -11.02 -1.00 1.52
CA ALA A 20 -10.52 -2.09 2.33
C ALA A 20 -8.99 -2.10 2.41
N LEU A 21 -8.29 -1.86 1.30
CA LEU A 21 -6.82 -1.81 1.24
C LEU A 21 -6.29 -0.66 2.10
N VAL A 22 -6.86 0.53 1.98
CA VAL A 22 -6.51 1.70 2.81
C VAL A 22 -6.68 1.40 4.28
N LYS A 23 -7.80 0.77 4.65
CA LYS A 23 -8.10 0.40 6.04
C LYS A 23 -7.15 -0.67 6.57
N ALA A 24 -6.83 -1.69 5.77
CA ALA A 24 -5.91 -2.76 6.14
C ALA A 24 -4.50 -2.21 6.39
N VAL A 25 -3.98 -1.41 5.46
CA VAL A 25 -2.65 -0.78 5.57
C VAL A 25 -2.59 0.21 6.74
N HIS A 26 -3.63 1.03 6.93
CA HIS A 26 -3.68 1.95 8.07
C HIS A 26 -3.61 1.19 9.40
N ARG A 27 -4.41 0.13 9.54
CA ARG A 27 -4.47 -0.66 10.77
C ARG A 27 -3.20 -1.47 11.01
N SER A 28 -2.57 -2.00 9.96
CA SER A 28 -1.32 -2.76 10.12
C SER A 28 -0.22 -1.90 10.74
N VAL A 29 -0.10 -0.63 10.35
CA VAL A 29 0.84 0.31 10.99
C VAL A 29 0.36 0.75 12.37
N ARG A 30 -0.92 1.13 12.51
CA ARG A 30 -1.50 1.63 13.76
C ARG A 30 -1.43 0.62 14.90
N ASP A 31 -1.67 -0.65 14.60
CA ASP A 31 -1.81 -1.73 15.58
C ASP A 31 -0.49 -2.50 15.78
N SER A 32 0.56 -2.19 15.00
CA SER A 32 1.90 -2.82 15.10
C SER A 32 2.64 -2.57 16.42
N GLY A 33 2.20 -1.60 17.23
CA GLY A 33 2.95 -1.11 18.39
C GLY A 33 4.20 -0.30 18.05
N ALA A 34 4.61 -0.24 16.77
CA ALA A 34 5.81 0.49 16.35
C ALA A 34 5.64 2.01 16.39
N VAL A 35 4.40 2.51 16.42
CA VAL A 35 4.05 3.94 16.43
C VAL A 35 2.87 4.21 17.35
N LYS A 36 2.70 5.47 17.78
CA LYS A 36 1.50 5.88 18.54
C LYS A 36 0.27 5.82 17.63
N PRO A 37 -0.85 5.18 18.03
CA PRO A 37 -2.03 5.02 17.17
C PRO A 37 -2.61 6.33 16.63
N ASN A 38 -2.64 7.38 17.45
CA ASN A 38 -3.15 8.70 17.06
C ASN A 38 -2.23 9.49 16.10
N ALA A 39 -1.07 8.93 15.73
CA ALA A 39 -0.12 9.57 14.83
C ALA A 39 -0.19 9.04 13.39
N VAL A 40 -0.95 7.97 13.12
CA VAL A 40 -1.04 7.35 11.78
C VAL A 40 -1.96 8.14 10.87
N ARG A 41 -1.47 8.43 9.67
CA ARG A 41 -2.19 9.16 8.61
C ARG A 41 -2.01 8.39 7.32
N THR A 42 -3.11 8.09 6.64
CA THR A 42 -3.11 7.34 5.37
C THR A 42 -3.90 8.12 4.34
N PHE A 43 -3.31 8.29 3.15
CA PHE A 43 -3.98 8.92 2.02
C PHE A 43 -3.88 7.98 0.82
N ALA A 44 -5.00 7.75 0.16
CA ALA A 44 -5.05 7.03 -1.11
C ALA A 44 -5.24 8.03 -2.25
N ARG A 45 -4.53 7.83 -3.36
CA ARG A 45 -4.58 8.71 -4.52
C ARG A 45 -4.61 7.87 -5.79
N GLU A 46 -5.66 8.04 -6.57
CA GLU A 46 -5.71 7.52 -7.92
C GLU A 46 -4.88 8.41 -8.85
N ALA A 47 -4.01 7.80 -9.63
CA ALA A 47 -3.33 8.44 -10.73
C ALA A 47 -4.26 8.40 -11.95
N THR A 48 -5.09 9.45 -12.12
CA THR A 48 -6.05 9.58 -13.24
C THR A 48 -5.38 9.73 -14.62
N HIS A 49 -4.05 9.78 -14.66
CA HIS A 49 -3.26 9.66 -15.87
C HIS A 49 -2.09 8.74 -15.52
N SER A 50 -2.12 7.49 -16.00
CA SER A 50 -1.10 6.50 -15.70
C SER A 50 -0.90 5.53 -16.86
N LEU A 51 0.35 5.10 -17.06
CA LEU A 51 0.72 3.98 -17.92
C LEU A 51 1.48 2.97 -17.06
N VAL A 52 1.13 1.69 -17.20
CA VAL A 52 1.74 0.61 -16.41
C VAL A 52 2.36 -0.40 -17.35
N ALA A 53 3.65 -0.69 -17.16
CA ALA A 53 4.43 -1.68 -17.90
C ALA A 53 4.30 -1.54 -19.42
N ASP A 54 3.85 -2.59 -20.13
CA ASP A 54 3.67 -2.64 -21.58
C ASP A 54 2.40 -1.91 -22.08
N GLU A 55 1.87 -0.99 -21.28
CA GLU A 55 0.71 -0.14 -21.59
C GLU A 55 -0.60 -0.90 -21.86
N HIS A 56 -0.63 -2.20 -21.56
CA HIS A 56 -1.84 -2.98 -21.71
C HIS A 56 -2.95 -2.43 -20.79
N PRO A 57 -4.18 -2.22 -21.28
CA PRO A 57 -5.24 -1.50 -20.55
C PRO A 57 -5.69 -2.19 -19.24
N ALA A 58 -5.44 -3.50 -19.13
CA ALA A 58 -5.72 -4.26 -17.91
C ALA A 58 -4.60 -4.20 -16.85
N ASN A 59 -3.46 -3.56 -17.15
CA ASN A 59 -2.36 -3.46 -16.21
C ASN A 59 -2.70 -2.50 -15.07
N GLN A 60 -2.51 -2.97 -13.84
CA GLN A 60 -2.78 -2.23 -12.63
C GLN A 60 -1.56 -2.21 -11.72
N PHE A 61 -1.40 -1.13 -10.97
CA PHE A 61 -0.31 -0.97 -10.03
C PHE A 61 -0.77 -0.24 -8.77
N VAL A 62 -0.26 -0.69 -7.63
CA VAL A 62 -0.41 -0.03 -6.32
C VAL A 62 0.97 0.13 -5.68
N GLN A 63 1.33 1.36 -5.35
CA GLN A 63 2.51 1.69 -4.54
C GLN A 63 2.08 2.21 -3.18
N ILE A 64 2.71 1.69 -2.14
CA ILE A 64 2.52 2.14 -0.76
C ILE A 64 3.85 2.71 -0.28
N ILE A 65 3.85 3.97 0.16
CA ILE A 65 5.04 4.63 0.71
C ILE A 65 4.77 4.91 2.19
N LEU A 66 5.58 4.32 3.07
CA LEU A 66 5.53 4.55 4.51
C LEU A 66 6.72 5.41 4.96
N ARG A 67 6.45 6.66 5.34
CA ARG A 67 7.45 7.54 5.95
C ARG A 67 7.35 7.50 7.46
N ILE A 68 8.40 7.03 8.12
CA ILE A 68 8.56 7.04 9.58
C ILE A 68 9.77 7.89 10.00
N ALA A 69 9.71 8.45 11.21
CA ALA A 69 10.81 9.23 11.76
C ALA A 69 12.09 8.38 11.89
N PRO A 70 13.29 9.02 11.80
CA PRO A 70 14.55 8.34 12.04
C PRO A 70 14.63 7.75 13.47
N GLY A 71 15.59 6.85 13.68
CA GLY A 71 15.84 6.24 15.00
C GLY A 71 15.47 4.75 15.12
N ARG A 72 14.90 4.14 14.08
CA ARG A 72 14.73 2.68 13.98
C ARG A 72 15.86 2.05 13.18
N SER A 73 16.24 0.84 13.58
CA SER A 73 17.16 -0.02 12.84
C SER A 73 16.61 -0.41 11.47
N ALA A 74 17.48 -0.87 10.57
CA ALA A 74 17.07 -1.38 9.27
C ALA A 74 16.15 -2.61 9.40
N ALA A 75 16.39 -3.47 10.40
CA ALA A 75 15.58 -4.65 10.67
C ALA A 75 14.14 -4.28 11.08
N GLU A 76 13.99 -3.32 12.01
CA GLU A 76 12.66 -2.84 12.42
C GLU A 76 11.91 -2.18 11.26
N LYS A 77 12.60 -1.38 10.43
CA LYS A 77 12.00 -0.79 9.23
C LYS A 77 11.49 -1.87 8.28
N ARG A 78 12.28 -2.92 8.05
CA ARG A 78 11.92 -4.03 7.16
C ARG A 78 10.74 -4.83 7.71
N ALA A 79 10.69 -5.08 9.01
CA ALA A 79 9.56 -5.79 9.64
C ALA A 79 8.25 -5.01 9.55
N ILE A 80 8.29 -3.69 9.77
CA ILE A 80 7.12 -2.82 9.60
C ILE A 80 6.68 -2.82 8.13
N LEU A 81 7.64 -2.71 7.19
CA LEU A 81 7.33 -2.70 5.77
C LEU A 81 6.70 -4.03 5.31
N GLN A 82 7.19 -5.16 5.81
CA GLN A 82 6.60 -6.47 5.53
C GLN A 82 5.15 -6.54 6.06
N THR A 83 4.90 -6.05 7.27
CA THR A 83 3.55 -6.01 7.85
C THR A 83 2.58 -5.14 7.01
N VAL A 84 3.08 -4.06 6.41
CA VAL A 84 2.32 -3.24 5.46
C VAL A 84 2.04 -4.01 4.17
N TYR A 85 3.06 -4.65 3.61
CA TYR A 85 2.93 -5.43 2.39
C TYR A 85 1.92 -6.57 2.54
N ASP A 86 2.05 -7.38 3.59
CA ASP A 86 1.18 -8.54 3.83
C ASP A 86 -0.29 -8.12 4.00
N ALA A 87 -0.54 -7.00 4.68
CA ALA A 87 -1.88 -6.45 4.85
C ALA A 87 -2.50 -5.99 3.51
N ALA A 88 -1.70 -5.36 2.65
CA ALA A 88 -2.14 -4.94 1.33
C ALA A 88 -2.33 -6.13 0.37
N GLU A 89 -1.40 -7.09 0.39
CA GLU A 89 -1.45 -8.32 -0.41
C GLU A 89 -2.68 -9.14 -0.05
N GLY A 90 -3.03 -9.23 1.25
CA GLY A 90 -4.28 -9.84 1.72
C GLY A 90 -5.52 -9.33 1.00
N VAL A 91 -5.63 -8.01 0.80
CA VAL A 91 -6.76 -7.38 0.11
C VAL A 91 -6.65 -7.49 -1.41
N ALA A 92 -5.44 -7.33 -1.96
CA ALA A 92 -5.21 -7.31 -3.39
C ALA A 92 -5.06 -8.71 -4.02
N ARG A 93 -5.14 -9.79 -3.22
CA ARG A 93 -4.79 -11.16 -3.65
C ARG A 93 -5.48 -11.61 -4.94
N SER A 94 -6.79 -11.42 -5.05
CA SER A 94 -7.54 -11.80 -6.26
C SER A 94 -6.99 -11.09 -7.51
N ALA A 95 -6.74 -9.78 -7.41
CA ALA A 95 -6.20 -8.99 -8.53
C ALA A 95 -4.77 -9.42 -8.89
N LEU A 96 -3.95 -9.78 -7.89
CA LEU A 96 -2.61 -10.31 -8.11
C LEU A 96 -2.64 -11.68 -8.79
N ASP A 97 -3.52 -12.58 -8.36
CA ASP A 97 -3.67 -13.94 -8.89
C ASP A 97 -4.20 -13.96 -10.34
N GLU A 98 -5.13 -13.05 -10.66
CA GLU A 98 -5.61 -12.81 -12.03
C GLU A 98 -4.52 -12.26 -12.97
N GLY A 99 -3.40 -11.77 -12.41
CA GLY A 99 -2.29 -11.19 -13.15
C GLY A 99 -2.53 -9.76 -13.61
N ARG A 100 -1.52 -9.20 -14.30
CA ARG A 100 -1.50 -7.78 -14.73
C ARG A 100 -1.78 -6.81 -13.58
N CYS A 101 -1.45 -7.17 -12.36
CA CYS A 101 -1.53 -6.32 -11.20
C CYS A 101 -0.23 -6.46 -10.42
N ALA A 102 0.34 -5.35 -9.98
CA ALA A 102 1.53 -5.36 -9.14
C ALA A 102 1.32 -4.49 -7.90
N LEU A 103 1.92 -4.93 -6.80
CA LEU A 103 1.86 -4.28 -5.50
C LEU A 103 3.28 -4.03 -5.00
N ARG A 104 3.55 -2.83 -4.52
CA ARG A 104 4.83 -2.43 -3.93
C ARG A 104 4.62 -1.71 -2.61
N ALA A 105 5.49 -1.99 -1.64
CA ALA A 105 5.61 -1.21 -0.40
C ALA A 105 7.05 -0.71 -0.24
N ASP A 106 7.22 0.58 0.06
CA ASP A 106 8.50 1.29 0.29
C ASP A 106 8.55 2.02 1.63
#